data_AF-A0A421JTR3-F1
#
_entry.id   AF-A0A421JTR3-F1
#
_cell.length_a   1.000
_cell.length_b   1.000
_cell.length_c   1.000
_cell.angle_alpha   90.00
_cell.angle_beta   90.00
_cell.angle_gamma   90.00
#
_symmetry.space_group_name_H-M   'P 1'
#
loop_
_entity.id
_entity.type
_entity.pdbx_description
1 polymer ?
#
loop_
_entity_poly.entity_id
_entity_poly.type
_entity_poly.pdbx_seq_one_letter_code
_entity_poly.pdbx_strand_id
1 'polypeptide(L)'
;MLENLTSKKQLKTALDEEENMVVVDFFDQCGHCKKMNTILDEYSQEYEDKHIKFFKVDIDQDGELATDYLITSIPTTLFFKDGMMVKKVVALNLRKKKIVDFSISSFFLIHILSSQSQHTMSEIELGITADMHVHLRDESMSELITPTVRQGGIAICYVMPNLVPPITTKQQVVEYKKKLEKLSPTTTFLMSFYLSKDLTPELVEECAKEGLIHGIKCYPAGVTTNSKFGVDPNDFTSFYPLFETMAKNKLILNIHGEKPSTEQENDINVINAEPRFLPALKKLHQDFPQLKIVLEHCTTHDAIALVREINSGYKPGDEIYVGATITAHHLYLIIDDWAGNPINFCKPVAKFQKDRASLVEAATSGEPWFFFGSDSAPHPIDTKKRHVGVCAGVFSQSHVISYVAEVFDKANQLSNLKKFVSENGIKFYGLKDDILNKHKGESVWLVKRENKIPEVIANVDVTVVPFKAGETLNYCVEWR
;
A
#
# COMPACT_ATOMS: atom_id res chain seq x y z
N MET A 1 23.39 -3.85 -36.08
CA MET A 1 24.23 -2.62 -36.06
C MET A 1 23.62 -1.56 -35.16
N LEU A 2 24.42 -0.70 -34.52
CA LEU A 2 23.94 0.40 -33.67
C LEU A 2 23.33 1.53 -34.51
N GLU A 3 22.06 1.82 -34.30
CA GLU A 3 21.31 2.80 -35.10
C GLU A 3 21.16 4.15 -34.37
N ASN A 4 21.15 5.27 -35.12
CA ASN A 4 20.83 6.58 -34.55
C ASN A 4 19.32 6.76 -34.47
N LEU A 5 18.83 7.16 -33.30
CA LEU A 5 17.47 7.67 -33.14
C LEU A 5 17.49 9.19 -33.17
N THR A 6 16.62 9.78 -33.99
CA THR A 6 16.53 11.24 -34.18
C THR A 6 15.13 11.78 -33.89
N SER A 7 14.26 10.95 -33.30
CA SER A 7 12.93 11.38 -32.87
C SER A 7 12.29 10.43 -31.86
N LYS A 8 11.41 10.97 -31.00
CA LYS A 8 10.55 10.20 -30.09
C LYS A 8 9.73 9.12 -30.80
N LYS A 9 9.27 9.40 -32.02
CA LYS A 9 8.44 8.46 -32.80
C LYS A 9 9.22 7.19 -33.16
N GLN A 10 10.50 7.31 -33.51
CA GLN A 10 11.33 6.15 -33.82
C GLN A 10 11.60 5.30 -32.57
N LEU A 11 11.88 5.92 -31.42
CA LEU A 11 12.05 5.18 -30.17
C LEU A 11 10.76 4.44 -29.81
N LYS A 12 9.61 5.13 -29.85
CA LYS A 12 8.31 4.50 -29.57
C LYS A 12 8.04 3.31 -30.48
N THR A 13 8.29 3.45 -31.79
CA THR A 13 8.13 2.35 -32.76
C THR A 13 9.01 1.16 -32.39
N ALA A 14 10.27 1.40 -32.00
CA ALA A 14 11.17 0.32 -31.59
C ALA A 14 10.73 -0.36 -30.28
N LEU A 15 10.09 0.39 -29.38
CA LEU A 15 9.57 -0.09 -28.10
C LEU A 15 8.25 -0.86 -28.22
N ASP A 16 7.44 -0.57 -29.24
CA ASP A 16 6.13 -1.20 -29.49
C ASP A 16 6.24 -2.60 -30.15
N GLU A 17 7.43 -3.01 -30.60
CA GLU A 17 7.64 -4.34 -31.18
C GLU A 17 7.75 -5.40 -30.08
N GLU A 18 6.78 -6.33 -30.05
CA GLU A 18 6.73 -7.44 -29.10
C GLU A 18 7.98 -8.32 -29.16
N GLU A 19 8.35 -8.87 -28.00
CA GLU A 19 9.50 -9.77 -27.80
C GLU A 19 10.90 -9.12 -27.91
N ASN A 20 11.01 -7.83 -28.27
CA ASN A 20 12.31 -7.17 -28.40
C ASN A 20 12.87 -6.58 -27.09
N MET A 21 14.17 -6.76 -26.88
CA MET A 21 14.95 -5.96 -25.94
C MET A 21 15.52 -4.75 -26.68
N VAL A 22 15.38 -3.55 -26.13
CA VAL A 22 15.85 -2.32 -26.75
C VAL A 22 16.86 -1.64 -25.84
N VAL A 23 18.07 -1.40 -26.33
CA VAL A 23 19.15 -0.73 -25.60
C VAL A 23 19.38 0.63 -26.24
N VAL A 24 19.31 1.71 -25.46
CA VAL A 24 19.43 3.08 -25.96
C VAL A 24 20.52 3.83 -25.19
N ASP A 25 21.59 4.24 -25.87
CA ASP A 25 22.63 5.07 -25.27
C ASP A 25 22.40 6.55 -25.53
N PHE A 26 22.45 7.35 -24.47
CA PHE A 26 22.41 8.81 -24.54
C PHE A 26 23.83 9.34 -24.43
N PHE A 27 24.28 10.07 -25.45
CA PHE A 27 25.67 10.41 -25.65
C PHE A 27 25.84 11.84 -26.22
N ASP A 28 27.06 12.38 -26.12
CA ASP A 28 27.52 13.61 -26.78
C ASP A 28 28.90 13.36 -27.47
N GLN A 29 29.58 14.44 -27.88
CA GLN A 29 30.93 14.39 -28.44
C GLN A 29 32.07 14.04 -27.43
N CYS A 30 31.77 13.47 -26.25
CA CYS A 30 32.76 13.16 -25.22
C CYS A 30 33.59 11.89 -25.48
N GLY A 31 34.80 11.84 -24.92
CA GLY A 31 35.68 10.65 -25.00
C GLY A 31 35.14 9.41 -24.28
N HIS A 32 34.34 9.58 -23.22
CA HIS A 32 33.71 8.46 -22.51
C HIS A 32 32.57 7.83 -23.32
N CYS A 33 31.87 8.66 -24.07
CA CYS A 33 30.75 8.38 -24.94
C CYS A 33 31.20 7.56 -26.15
N LYS A 34 32.29 7.99 -26.82
CA LYS A 34 32.93 7.22 -27.91
C LYS A 34 33.27 5.78 -27.50
N LYS A 35 33.82 5.60 -26.30
CA LYS A 35 34.13 4.27 -25.75
C LYS A 35 32.89 3.42 -25.48
N MET A 36 31.77 4.03 -25.06
CA MET A 36 30.52 3.31 -24.86
C MET A 36 29.93 2.87 -26.20
N ASN A 37 29.89 3.78 -27.17
CA ASN A 37 29.45 3.47 -28.53
C ASN A 37 30.22 2.30 -29.14
N THR A 38 31.55 2.26 -29.02
CA THR A 38 32.35 1.11 -29.51
C THR A 38 31.94 -0.21 -28.84
N ILE A 39 31.62 -0.20 -27.54
CA ILE A 39 31.20 -1.39 -26.82
C ILE A 39 29.81 -1.83 -27.29
N LEU A 40 28.87 -0.89 -27.43
CA LEU A 40 27.51 -1.19 -27.90
C LEU A 40 27.50 -1.61 -29.37
N ASP A 41 28.41 -1.08 -30.20
CA ASP A 41 28.63 -1.53 -31.57
C ASP A 41 29.05 -3.01 -31.60
N GLU A 42 30.04 -3.40 -30.80
CA GLU A 42 30.47 -4.81 -30.64
C GLU A 42 29.27 -5.71 -30.24
N TYR A 43 28.47 -5.26 -29.26
CA TYR A 43 27.30 -6.02 -28.81
C TYR A 43 26.19 -6.09 -29.84
N SER A 44 25.97 -5.02 -30.59
CA SER A 44 24.96 -5.01 -31.66
C SER A 44 25.26 -6.02 -32.77
N GLN A 45 26.53 -6.45 -32.89
CA GLN A 45 26.96 -7.51 -33.82
C GLN A 45 26.89 -8.88 -33.14
N GLU A 46 27.35 -8.99 -31.88
CA GLU A 46 27.31 -10.26 -31.12
C GLU A 46 25.88 -10.76 -30.88
N TYR A 47 24.92 -9.85 -30.71
CA TYR A 47 23.52 -10.15 -30.38
C TYR A 47 22.55 -9.90 -31.56
N GLU A 48 23.05 -9.78 -32.79
CA GLU A 48 22.24 -9.50 -33.98
C GLU A 48 21.10 -10.54 -34.18
N ASP A 49 21.35 -11.80 -33.83
CA ASP A 49 20.39 -12.91 -33.96
C ASP A 49 19.47 -13.09 -32.73
N LYS A 50 19.51 -12.19 -31.73
CA LYS A 50 18.91 -12.41 -30.40
C LYS A 50 17.73 -11.50 -30.02
N HIS A 51 17.01 -10.93 -30.99
CA HIS A 51 15.88 -10.00 -30.74
C HIS A 51 16.27 -8.81 -29.83
N ILE A 52 17.53 -8.33 -29.95
CA ILE A 52 18.02 -7.14 -29.23
C ILE A 52 18.33 -6.04 -30.24
N LYS A 53 17.68 -4.89 -30.08
CA LYS A 53 17.95 -3.69 -30.87
C LYS A 53 18.79 -2.71 -30.08
N PHE A 54 19.80 -2.16 -30.73
CA PHE A 54 20.71 -1.19 -30.13
C PHE A 54 20.58 0.14 -30.85
N PHE A 55 20.37 1.19 -30.06
CA PHE A 55 20.23 2.56 -30.52
C PHE A 55 21.13 3.52 -29.74
N LYS A 56 21.37 4.68 -30.35
CA LYS A 56 22.03 5.81 -29.72
C LYS A 56 21.29 7.12 -30.02
N VAL A 57 21.30 8.02 -29.05
CA VAL A 57 20.65 9.34 -29.07
C VAL A 57 21.71 10.38 -28.75
N ASP A 58 21.94 11.29 -29.71
CA ASP A 58 22.82 12.45 -29.51
C ASP A 58 22.03 13.54 -28.77
N ILE A 59 22.41 13.80 -27.51
CA ILE A 59 21.68 14.75 -26.67
C ILE A 59 21.82 16.21 -27.13
N ASP A 60 22.86 16.52 -27.91
CA ASP A 60 23.06 17.86 -28.49
C ASP A 60 22.10 18.11 -29.65
N GLN A 61 21.60 17.05 -30.30
CA GLN A 61 20.67 17.12 -31.43
C GLN A 61 19.21 16.88 -31.02
N ASP A 62 18.96 16.01 -30.04
CA ASP A 62 17.61 15.66 -29.57
C ASP A 62 17.53 15.66 -28.03
N GLY A 63 17.60 16.87 -27.45
CA GLY A 63 17.50 17.08 -26.00
C GLY A 63 16.12 16.78 -25.40
N GLU A 64 15.08 16.66 -26.24
CA GLU A 64 13.72 16.38 -25.78
C GLU A 64 13.60 14.93 -25.27
N LEU A 65 14.18 13.97 -25.99
CA LEU A 65 14.29 12.57 -25.54
C LEU A 65 15.11 12.45 -24.25
N ALA A 66 16.23 13.19 -24.15
CA ALA A 66 17.05 13.19 -22.94
C ALA A 66 16.28 13.72 -21.72
N THR A 67 15.41 14.72 -21.93
CA THR A 67 14.55 15.31 -20.90
C THR A 67 13.50 14.31 -20.43
N ASP A 68 12.79 13.65 -21.35
CA ASP A 68 11.75 12.66 -21.04
C ASP A 68 12.27 11.51 -20.15
N TYR A 69 13.51 11.07 -20.38
CA TYR A 69 14.14 9.99 -19.61
C TYR A 69 15.05 10.47 -18.47
N LEU A 70 14.96 11.75 -18.11
CA LEU A 70 15.70 12.37 -17.00
C LEU A 70 17.21 12.10 -17.09
N ILE A 71 17.80 12.27 -18.26
CA ILE A 71 19.23 12.05 -18.49
C ILE A 71 20.01 13.24 -17.91
N THR A 72 20.63 13.03 -16.75
CA THR A 72 21.37 14.07 -16.01
C THR A 72 22.88 13.98 -16.18
N SER A 73 23.38 12.92 -16.81
CA SER A 73 24.80 12.69 -17.08
C SER A 73 24.97 11.72 -18.25
N ILE A 74 26.13 11.72 -18.87
CA ILE A 74 26.45 10.94 -20.06
C ILE A 74 27.84 10.29 -19.95
N PRO A 75 28.07 9.13 -20.62
CA PRO A 75 27.05 8.35 -21.33
C PRO A 75 26.10 7.65 -20.34
N THR A 76 24.83 7.63 -20.68
CA THR A 76 23.79 6.89 -19.94
C THR A 76 23.10 5.92 -20.87
N THR A 77 23.15 4.64 -20.55
CA THR A 77 22.51 3.58 -21.33
C THR A 77 21.24 3.10 -20.64
N LEU A 78 20.13 3.13 -21.36
CA LEU A 78 18.84 2.61 -20.94
C LEU A 78 18.59 1.25 -21.57
N PHE A 79 17.93 0.38 -20.82
CA PHE A 79 17.51 -0.94 -21.28
C PHE A 79 16.00 -1.01 -21.15
N PHE A 80 15.35 -1.45 -22.22
CA PHE A 80 13.91 -1.62 -22.32
C PHE A 80 13.57 -3.05 -22.73
N LYS A 81 12.43 -3.54 -22.28
CA LYS A 81 11.84 -4.82 -22.69
C LYS A 81 10.33 -4.66 -22.76
N ASP A 82 9.73 -5.07 -23.88
CA ASP A 82 8.29 -5.01 -24.12
C ASP A 82 7.72 -3.60 -23.80
N GLY A 83 8.43 -2.59 -24.30
CA GLY A 83 8.09 -1.18 -24.11
C GLY A 83 8.43 -0.55 -22.75
N MET A 84 8.82 -1.34 -21.73
CA MET A 84 9.11 -0.84 -20.38
C MET A 84 10.60 -0.67 -20.13
N MET A 85 11.01 0.46 -19.51
CA MET A 85 12.40 0.67 -19.09
C MET A 85 12.74 -0.23 -17.89
N VAL A 86 13.59 -1.23 -18.10
CA VAL A 86 13.96 -2.21 -17.07
C VAL A 86 15.26 -1.85 -16.35
N LYS A 87 16.11 -1.00 -16.93
CA LYS A 87 17.37 -0.57 -16.30
C LYS A 87 17.92 0.74 -16.86
N LYS A 88 18.57 1.52 -16.00
CA LYS A 88 19.35 2.72 -16.35
C LYS A 88 20.77 2.57 -15.82
N VAL A 89 21.76 2.75 -16.70
CA VAL A 89 23.18 2.64 -16.37
C VAL A 89 23.87 3.96 -16.66
N VAL A 90 24.35 4.62 -15.60
CA VAL A 90 25.17 5.83 -15.70
C VAL A 90 26.62 5.41 -15.60
N ALA A 91 27.39 5.53 -16.68
CA ALA A 91 28.74 4.97 -16.75
C ALA A 91 29.83 5.95 -16.27
N LEU A 92 29.96 6.10 -14.95
CA LEU A 92 31.09 6.79 -14.31
C LEU A 92 32.06 5.75 -13.69
N ASN A 93 33.26 5.62 -14.27
CA ASN A 93 34.45 4.99 -13.65
C ASN A 93 34.43 3.48 -13.26
N LEU A 94 33.86 2.57 -14.07
CA LEU A 94 34.06 1.12 -13.90
C LEU A 94 34.40 0.42 -15.23
N ARG A 95 35.05 -0.76 -15.18
CA ARG A 95 35.49 -1.54 -16.36
C ARG A 95 34.27 -1.91 -17.25
N LYS A 96 34.09 -1.15 -18.32
CA LYS A 96 32.85 -1.00 -19.10
C LYS A 96 32.26 -2.28 -19.71
N LYS A 97 33.10 -3.22 -20.16
CA LYS A 97 32.64 -4.44 -20.86
C LYS A 97 31.79 -5.36 -19.97
N LYS A 98 32.09 -5.46 -18.67
CA LYS A 98 31.35 -6.35 -17.75
C LYS A 98 29.94 -5.87 -17.43
N ILE A 99 29.66 -4.57 -17.52
CA ILE A 99 28.36 -4.01 -17.08
C ILE A 99 27.28 -4.38 -18.08
N VAL A 100 27.57 -4.28 -19.37
CA VAL A 100 26.63 -4.62 -20.44
C VAL A 100 26.45 -6.14 -20.51
N ASP A 101 27.53 -6.93 -20.48
CA ASP A 101 27.45 -8.40 -20.39
C ASP A 101 26.63 -8.88 -19.19
N PHE A 102 26.89 -8.35 -17.99
CA PHE A 102 26.12 -8.71 -16.80
C PHE A 102 24.65 -8.31 -16.96
N SER A 103 24.39 -7.13 -17.55
CA SER A 103 23.03 -6.65 -17.78
C SER A 103 22.29 -7.40 -18.88
N ILE A 104 22.96 -8.02 -19.85
CA ILE A 104 22.30 -8.84 -20.87
C ILE A 104 22.20 -10.30 -20.38
N SER A 105 23.26 -10.84 -19.78
CA SER A 105 23.33 -12.23 -19.32
C SER A 105 22.46 -12.52 -18.10
N SER A 106 22.42 -11.63 -17.09
CA SER A 106 21.49 -11.79 -15.95
C SER A 106 20.04 -11.79 -16.40
N PHE A 107 19.73 -11.10 -17.50
CA PHE A 107 18.39 -11.06 -18.07
C PHE A 107 18.06 -12.32 -18.87
N PHE A 108 19.00 -12.91 -19.62
CA PHE A 108 18.78 -14.22 -20.24
C PHE A 108 18.57 -15.33 -19.20
N LEU A 109 19.22 -15.24 -18.04
CA LEU A 109 19.00 -16.19 -16.94
C LEU A 109 17.58 -16.07 -16.36
N ILE A 110 17.07 -14.84 -16.22
CA ILE A 110 15.67 -14.58 -15.86
C ILE A 110 14.73 -15.05 -16.98
N HIS A 111 15.11 -14.87 -18.25
CA HIS A 111 14.27 -15.24 -19.37
C HIS A 111 14.14 -16.76 -19.53
N ILE A 112 15.22 -17.53 -19.35
CA ILE A 112 15.19 -19.00 -19.34
C ILE A 112 14.34 -19.54 -18.17
N LEU A 113 14.35 -18.83 -17.03
CA LEU A 113 13.46 -19.14 -15.90
C LEU A 113 12.00 -18.74 -16.19
N SER A 114 11.76 -17.71 -17.02
CA SER A 114 10.42 -17.27 -17.43
C SER A 114 9.85 -18.00 -18.66
N SER A 115 10.71 -18.56 -19.52
CA SER A 115 10.30 -19.28 -20.75
C SER A 115 9.81 -20.69 -20.44
N GLN A 116 9.99 -21.16 -19.20
CA GLN A 116 9.28 -22.33 -18.66
C GLN A 116 7.95 -21.96 -17.97
N SER A 117 7.54 -20.69 -17.99
CA SER A 117 6.26 -20.23 -17.43
C SER A 117 5.47 -19.37 -18.42
N GLN A 118 5.21 -19.88 -19.63
CA GLN A 118 4.02 -19.48 -20.38
C GLN A 118 2.81 -20.28 -19.88
N HIS A 119 2.50 -20.12 -18.59
CA HIS A 119 1.11 -20.19 -18.16
C HIS A 119 0.63 -18.75 -18.13
N THR A 120 -0.30 -18.41 -19.00
CA THR A 120 -1.13 -17.21 -18.89
C THR A 120 -1.64 -17.12 -17.45
N MET A 121 -1.05 -16.28 -16.60
CA MET A 121 -1.63 -16.01 -15.27
C MET A 121 -2.82 -15.06 -15.45
N SER A 122 -3.88 -15.57 -16.09
CA SER A 122 -5.17 -14.89 -16.17
C SER A 122 -5.82 -14.76 -14.80
N GLU A 123 -5.40 -15.59 -13.83
CA GLU A 123 -5.98 -15.65 -12.50
C GLU A 123 -4.91 -15.93 -11.43
N ILE A 124 -5.07 -15.35 -10.23
CA ILE A 124 -4.18 -15.53 -9.08
C ILE A 124 -5.04 -15.90 -7.86
N GLU A 125 -4.75 -17.03 -7.24
CA GLU A 125 -5.38 -17.43 -5.99
C GLU A 125 -4.76 -16.66 -4.80
N LEU A 126 -5.56 -15.81 -4.16
CA LEU A 126 -5.16 -15.03 -2.99
C LEU A 126 -5.47 -15.74 -1.66
N GLY A 127 -6.32 -16.78 -1.67
CA GLY A 127 -6.70 -17.49 -0.44
C GLY A 127 -7.65 -16.67 0.42
N ILE A 128 -7.39 -16.69 1.74
CA ILE A 128 -8.20 -15.99 2.75
C ILE A 128 -7.65 -14.57 2.89
N THR A 129 -8.21 -13.62 2.15
CA THR A 129 -7.78 -12.22 2.20
C THR A 129 -8.23 -11.51 3.47
N ALA A 130 -7.44 -10.53 3.91
CA ALA A 130 -7.70 -9.77 5.10
C ALA A 130 -7.46 -8.27 4.91
N ASP A 131 -8.40 -7.46 5.41
CA ASP A 131 -8.30 -6.01 5.50
C ASP A 131 -8.21 -5.58 6.96
N MET A 132 -7.01 -5.19 7.39
CA MET A 132 -6.75 -4.89 8.80
C MET A 132 -7.14 -3.47 9.22
N HIS A 133 -7.91 -2.74 8.40
CA HIS A 133 -8.39 -1.39 8.76
C HIS A 133 -9.69 -1.02 8.04
N VAL A 134 -10.85 -1.25 8.65
CA VAL A 134 -12.16 -0.98 8.03
C VAL A 134 -13.08 -0.14 8.90
N HIS A 135 -13.75 0.85 8.30
CA HIS A 135 -14.81 1.63 8.96
C HIS A 135 -16.19 1.23 8.45
N LEU A 136 -16.96 0.53 9.28
CA LEU A 136 -18.29 0.03 8.88
C LEU A 136 -19.48 0.91 9.27
N ARG A 137 -19.25 1.98 10.05
CA ARG A 137 -20.26 2.94 10.51
C ARG A 137 -21.44 2.23 11.21
N ASP A 138 -22.61 2.88 11.33
CA ASP A 138 -23.83 2.25 11.87
C ASP A 138 -25.02 2.63 10.96
N GLU A 139 -26.20 2.09 11.27
CA GLU A 139 -27.48 2.41 10.61
C GLU A 139 -27.43 2.22 9.08
N SER A 140 -28.15 3.05 8.32
CA SER A 140 -28.29 2.93 6.85
C SER A 140 -26.94 2.95 6.12
N MET A 141 -25.91 3.59 6.68
CA MET A 141 -24.57 3.54 6.10
C MET A 141 -23.97 2.14 6.22
N SER A 142 -24.07 1.51 7.39
CA SER A 142 -23.54 0.16 7.62
C SER A 142 -24.25 -0.89 6.77
N GLU A 143 -25.56 -0.76 6.59
CA GLU A 143 -26.36 -1.64 5.73
C GLU A 143 -25.89 -1.59 4.27
N LEU A 144 -25.50 -0.41 3.78
CA LEU A 144 -24.99 -0.22 2.42
C LEU A 144 -23.59 -0.80 2.24
N ILE A 145 -22.69 -0.54 3.19
CA ILE A 145 -21.24 -0.73 2.97
C ILE A 145 -20.71 -2.05 3.57
N THR A 146 -21.32 -2.61 4.60
CA THR A 146 -20.84 -3.88 5.21
C THR A 146 -20.77 -5.04 4.20
N PRO A 147 -21.79 -5.26 3.33
CA PRO A 147 -21.70 -6.29 2.28
C PRO A 147 -20.56 -6.05 1.28
N THR A 148 -20.11 -4.80 1.12
CA THR A 148 -19.05 -4.46 0.17
C THR A 148 -17.68 -4.96 0.58
N VAL A 149 -17.48 -5.36 1.86
CA VAL A 149 -16.26 -6.03 2.33
C VAL A 149 -16.04 -7.31 1.52
N ARG A 150 -17.06 -8.17 1.44
CA ARG A 150 -16.98 -9.41 0.65
C ARG A 150 -16.94 -9.13 -0.85
N GLN A 151 -17.71 -8.15 -1.33
CA GLN A 151 -17.68 -7.72 -2.74
C GLN A 151 -16.27 -7.30 -3.18
N GLY A 152 -15.55 -6.59 -2.31
CA GLY A 152 -14.17 -6.16 -2.55
C GLY A 152 -13.13 -7.27 -2.49
N GLY A 153 -13.54 -8.51 -2.20
CA GLY A 153 -12.66 -9.66 -2.10
C GLY A 153 -11.96 -9.75 -0.75
N ILE A 154 -12.61 -9.39 0.36
CA ILE A 154 -12.08 -9.52 1.73
C ILE A 154 -12.87 -10.56 2.53
N ALA A 155 -12.17 -11.55 3.09
CA ALA A 155 -12.77 -12.58 3.95
C ALA A 155 -12.80 -12.14 5.41
N ILE A 156 -11.70 -11.55 5.87
CA ILE A 156 -11.49 -11.14 7.27
C ILE A 156 -11.29 -9.63 7.31
N CYS A 157 -11.98 -8.91 8.19
CA CYS A 157 -11.71 -7.49 8.39
C CYS A 157 -11.57 -7.10 9.87
N TYR A 158 -10.65 -6.19 10.14
CA TYR A 158 -10.50 -5.55 11.45
C TYR A 158 -11.31 -4.26 11.50
N VAL A 159 -12.33 -4.26 12.35
CA VAL A 159 -13.35 -3.21 12.40
C VAL A 159 -12.94 -2.13 13.38
N MET A 160 -12.83 -0.89 12.90
CA MET A 160 -12.45 0.27 13.68
C MET A 160 -13.60 0.76 14.60
N PRO A 161 -13.30 1.30 15.81
CA PRO A 161 -14.28 1.48 16.88
C PRO A 161 -14.79 2.93 17.06
N ASN A 162 -14.46 3.83 16.14
CA ASN A 162 -14.79 5.27 16.22
C ASN A 162 -16.23 5.60 15.79
N LEU A 163 -17.20 4.82 16.28
CA LEU A 163 -18.62 5.16 16.23
C LEU A 163 -18.93 6.38 17.11
N VAL A 164 -20.18 6.83 17.09
CA VAL A 164 -20.68 7.87 17.98
C VAL A 164 -21.84 7.30 18.79
N PRO A 165 -21.67 7.02 20.10
CA PRO A 165 -20.42 7.10 20.88
C PRO A 165 -19.39 6.03 20.46
N PRO A 166 -18.10 6.19 20.80
CA PRO A 166 -17.07 5.20 20.51
C PRO A 166 -17.34 3.88 21.25
N ILE A 167 -16.81 2.78 20.70
CA ILE A 167 -16.96 1.45 21.29
C ILE A 167 -15.95 1.29 22.43
N THR A 168 -16.43 1.35 23.67
CA THR A 168 -15.61 1.26 24.89
C THR A 168 -16.15 0.26 25.90
N THR A 169 -17.24 -0.44 25.58
CA THR A 169 -17.89 -1.42 26.48
C THR A 169 -18.09 -2.76 25.80
N LYS A 170 -18.09 -3.84 26.60
CA LYS A 170 -18.35 -5.21 26.14
C LYS A 170 -19.67 -5.32 25.36
N GLN A 171 -20.74 -4.71 25.86
CA GLN A 171 -22.06 -4.75 25.24
C GLN A 171 -22.04 -4.14 23.83
N GLN A 172 -21.41 -2.97 23.66
CA GLN A 172 -21.30 -2.33 22.35
C GLN A 172 -20.58 -3.22 21.33
N VAL A 173 -19.47 -3.88 21.72
CA VAL A 173 -18.74 -4.80 20.84
C VAL A 173 -19.62 -5.96 20.40
N VAL A 174 -20.30 -6.61 21.34
CA VAL A 174 -21.16 -7.78 21.08
C VAL A 174 -22.31 -7.43 20.17
N GLU A 175 -23.04 -6.34 20.47
CA GLU A 175 -24.19 -5.91 19.69
C GLU A 175 -23.78 -5.47 18.28
N TYR A 176 -22.69 -4.70 18.17
CA TYR A 176 -22.22 -4.22 16.89
C TYR A 176 -21.72 -5.37 16.01
N LYS A 177 -20.93 -6.31 16.56
CA LYS A 177 -20.49 -7.51 15.82
C LYS A 177 -21.69 -8.30 15.29
N LYS A 178 -22.72 -8.50 16.12
CA LYS A 178 -23.93 -9.23 15.73
C LYS A 178 -24.70 -8.52 14.60
N LYS A 179 -24.76 -7.18 14.60
CA LYS A 179 -25.33 -6.40 13.48
C LYS A 179 -24.54 -6.65 12.19
N LEU A 180 -23.21 -6.59 12.26
CA LEU A 180 -22.34 -6.78 11.09
C LEU A 180 -22.43 -8.22 10.52
N GLU A 181 -22.42 -9.23 11.39
CA GLU A 181 -22.60 -10.64 11.01
C GLU A 181 -23.97 -10.89 10.35
N LYS A 182 -25.02 -10.15 10.74
CA LYS A 182 -26.32 -10.22 10.06
C LYS A 182 -26.25 -9.64 8.64
N LEU A 183 -25.48 -8.58 8.44
CA LEU A 183 -25.34 -7.89 7.15
C LEU A 183 -24.39 -8.62 6.18
N SER A 184 -23.36 -9.29 6.69
CA SER A 184 -22.45 -10.12 5.89
C SER A 184 -22.09 -11.42 6.64
N PRO A 185 -22.95 -12.46 6.56
CA PRO A 185 -22.81 -13.69 7.36
C PRO A 185 -21.54 -14.51 7.11
N THR A 186 -20.93 -14.34 5.95
CA THR A 186 -19.72 -15.07 5.53
C THR A 186 -18.44 -14.24 5.71
N THR A 187 -18.53 -12.99 6.17
CA THR A 187 -17.37 -12.17 6.52
C THR A 187 -17.00 -12.40 7.98
N THR A 188 -15.71 -12.56 8.25
CA THR A 188 -15.20 -12.58 9.62
C THR A 188 -14.89 -11.16 10.09
N PHE A 189 -15.47 -10.76 11.22
CA PHE A 189 -15.25 -9.46 11.85
C PHE A 189 -14.36 -9.59 13.10
N LEU A 190 -13.17 -9.01 13.04
CA LEU A 190 -12.26 -8.84 14.16
C LEU A 190 -12.57 -7.48 14.80
N MET A 191 -13.06 -7.47 16.04
CA MET A 191 -13.52 -6.24 16.69
C MET A 191 -12.40 -5.57 17.49
N SER A 192 -12.60 -4.28 17.78
CA SER A 192 -11.65 -3.46 18.54
C SER A 192 -12.35 -2.58 19.55
N PHE A 193 -11.59 -2.12 20.56
CA PHE A 193 -12.00 -1.01 21.41
C PHE A 193 -11.36 0.30 20.99
N TYR A 194 -12.05 1.40 21.25
CA TYR A 194 -11.50 2.75 21.17
C TYR A 194 -10.68 3.03 22.43
N LEU A 195 -9.40 3.40 22.28
CA LEU A 195 -8.56 3.78 23.42
C LEU A 195 -9.13 5.01 24.11
N SER A 196 -9.60 4.85 25.34
CA SER A 196 -10.21 5.93 26.14
C SER A 196 -9.88 5.73 27.62
N LYS A 197 -10.11 6.78 28.41
CA LYS A 197 -9.94 6.75 29.88
C LYS A 197 -10.98 5.88 30.58
N ASP A 198 -12.05 5.50 29.89
CA ASP A 198 -13.12 4.65 30.43
C ASP A 198 -12.75 3.16 30.36
N LEU A 199 -11.72 2.79 29.58
CA LEU A 199 -11.23 1.41 29.53
C LEU A 199 -10.43 1.07 30.79
N THR A 200 -10.70 -0.10 31.36
CA THR A 200 -9.90 -0.65 32.45
C THR A 200 -9.18 -1.94 32.02
N PRO A 201 -8.02 -2.25 32.62
CA PRO A 201 -7.34 -3.54 32.45
C PRO A 201 -8.27 -4.75 32.61
N GLU A 202 -9.17 -4.73 33.59
CA GLU A 202 -10.07 -5.84 33.88
C GLU A 202 -11.05 -6.10 32.74
N LEU A 203 -11.68 -5.04 32.20
CA LEU A 203 -12.58 -5.14 31.06
C LEU A 203 -11.87 -5.67 29.81
N VAL A 204 -10.64 -5.18 29.57
CA VAL A 204 -9.84 -5.62 28.42
C VAL A 204 -9.42 -7.08 28.56
N GLU A 205 -8.97 -7.50 29.75
CA GLU A 205 -8.61 -8.90 30.01
C GLU A 205 -9.83 -9.82 29.88
N GLU A 206 -11.01 -9.41 30.37
CA GLU A 206 -12.26 -10.14 30.20
C GLU A 206 -12.61 -10.34 28.72
N CYS A 207 -12.67 -9.25 27.95
CA CYS A 207 -13.05 -9.30 26.54
C CYS A 207 -12.03 -10.06 25.67
N ALA A 208 -10.74 -9.99 26.02
CA ALA A 208 -9.69 -10.74 25.35
C ALA A 208 -9.84 -12.26 25.56
N LYS A 209 -10.11 -12.70 26.80
CA LYS A 209 -10.30 -14.12 27.12
C LYS A 209 -11.51 -14.73 26.42
N GLU A 210 -12.56 -13.94 26.21
CA GLU A 210 -13.75 -14.35 25.46
C GLU A 210 -13.59 -14.25 23.93
N GLY A 211 -12.45 -13.73 23.44
CA GLY A 211 -12.22 -13.53 22.00
C GLY A 211 -13.12 -12.45 21.38
N LEU A 212 -13.63 -11.52 22.18
CA LEU A 212 -14.53 -10.47 21.72
C LEU A 212 -13.79 -9.36 20.98
N ILE A 213 -12.56 -9.06 21.38
CA ILE A 213 -11.71 -8.03 20.77
C ILE A 213 -10.37 -8.62 20.34
N HIS A 214 -9.76 -8.01 19.32
CA HIS A 214 -8.46 -8.39 18.78
C HIS A 214 -7.41 -7.28 18.98
N GLY A 215 -7.86 -6.08 19.35
CA GLY A 215 -6.99 -4.96 19.61
C GLY A 215 -7.72 -3.74 20.17
N ILE A 216 -6.95 -2.69 20.39
CA ILE A 216 -7.44 -1.38 20.82
C ILE A 216 -6.85 -0.35 19.86
N LYS A 217 -7.73 0.48 19.28
CA LYS A 217 -7.35 1.55 18.35
C LYS A 217 -7.21 2.87 19.09
N CYS A 218 -6.01 3.42 19.01
CA CYS A 218 -5.65 4.75 19.44
C CYS A 218 -5.94 5.77 18.35
N TYR A 219 -6.66 6.83 18.72
CA TYR A 219 -6.83 8.05 17.94
C TYR A 219 -6.29 9.23 18.73
N PRO A 220 -5.32 9.98 18.20
CA PRO A 220 -4.93 11.27 18.77
C PRO A 220 -6.11 12.26 18.77
N ALA A 221 -6.23 13.05 19.84
CA ALA A 221 -7.36 13.94 20.04
C ALA A 221 -7.51 14.95 18.87
N GLY A 222 -8.66 14.93 18.20
CA GLY A 222 -9.03 15.91 17.17
C GLY A 222 -8.38 15.76 15.78
N VAL A 223 -7.50 14.78 15.55
CA VAL A 223 -6.80 14.62 14.25
C VAL A 223 -7.65 14.07 13.12
N THR A 224 -8.73 13.33 13.42
CA THR A 224 -9.55 12.64 12.41
C THR A 224 -11.02 12.49 12.83
N THR A 225 -11.83 11.87 11.97
CA THR A 225 -13.27 11.64 12.17
C THR A 225 -13.54 10.93 13.49
N ASN A 226 -14.38 11.55 14.33
CA ASN A 226 -14.80 11.10 15.66
C ASN A 226 -13.68 10.94 16.70
N SER A 227 -12.50 11.55 16.51
CA SER A 227 -11.39 11.46 17.47
C SER A 227 -11.42 12.52 18.59
N LYS A 228 -12.55 13.20 18.83
CA LYS A 228 -12.66 14.23 19.88
C LYS A 228 -12.41 13.68 21.29
N PHE A 229 -12.65 12.38 21.50
CA PHE A 229 -12.39 11.66 22.76
C PHE A 229 -11.02 10.97 22.77
N GLY A 230 -10.16 11.33 21.81
CA GLY A 230 -8.84 10.73 21.61
C GLY A 230 -7.83 11.09 22.70
N VAL A 231 -6.64 10.53 22.57
CA VAL A 231 -5.55 10.67 23.54
C VAL A 231 -4.58 11.77 23.12
N ASP A 232 -3.84 12.33 24.08
CA ASP A 232 -2.68 13.17 23.77
C ASP A 232 -1.47 12.26 23.47
N PRO A 233 -0.99 12.20 22.23
CA PRO A 233 0.14 11.34 21.88
C PRO A 233 1.49 11.84 22.42
N ASN A 234 1.53 13.00 23.08
CA ASN A 234 2.73 13.47 23.77
C ASN A 234 3.00 12.71 25.07
N ASP A 235 1.96 12.15 25.70
CA ASP A 235 2.09 11.38 26.94
C ASP A 235 1.10 10.21 27.00
N PHE A 236 1.63 9.01 26.77
CA PHE A 236 0.87 7.76 26.87
C PHE A 236 0.90 7.14 28.27
N THR A 237 1.61 7.70 29.25
CA THR A 237 1.88 7.06 30.54
C THR A 237 0.62 6.62 31.28
N SER A 238 -0.44 7.43 31.22
CA SER A 238 -1.74 7.09 31.83
C SER A 238 -2.39 5.80 31.29
N PHE A 239 -1.98 5.33 30.11
CA PHE A 239 -2.49 4.10 29.48
C PHE A 239 -1.55 2.90 29.65
N TYR A 240 -0.40 3.06 30.30
CA TYR A 240 0.59 1.98 30.45
C TYR A 240 0.04 0.70 31.09
N PRO A 241 -0.78 0.77 32.17
CA PRO A 241 -1.41 -0.43 32.73
C PRO A 241 -2.27 -1.20 31.71
N LEU A 242 -2.93 -0.47 30.80
CA LEU A 242 -3.72 -1.06 29.74
C LEU A 242 -2.82 -1.74 28.69
N PHE A 243 -1.71 -1.11 28.32
CA PHE A 243 -0.74 -1.66 27.38
C PHE A 243 -0.05 -2.93 27.91
N GLU A 244 0.25 -3.00 29.19
CA GLU A 244 0.72 -4.22 29.85
C GLU A 244 -0.31 -5.35 29.73
N THR A 245 -1.58 -5.04 29.95
CA THR A 245 -2.67 -6.00 29.82
C THR A 245 -2.84 -6.45 28.37
N MET A 246 -2.73 -5.54 27.40
CA MET A 246 -2.76 -5.88 25.98
C MET A 246 -1.62 -6.82 25.61
N ALA A 247 -0.38 -6.52 26.03
CA ALA A 247 0.78 -7.36 25.76
C ALA A 247 0.62 -8.77 26.36
N LYS A 248 0.18 -8.86 27.63
CA LYS A 248 -0.11 -10.14 28.31
C LYS A 248 -1.15 -10.98 27.56
N ASN A 249 -2.18 -10.34 27.01
CA ASN A 249 -3.27 -11.01 26.31
C ASN A 249 -3.07 -11.10 24.78
N LYS A 250 -1.89 -10.72 24.28
CA LYS A 250 -1.56 -10.73 22.84
C LYS A 250 -2.52 -9.91 21.97
N LEU A 251 -3.09 -8.85 22.55
CA LEU A 251 -3.88 -7.87 21.81
C LEU A 251 -2.97 -6.91 21.05
N ILE A 252 -3.53 -6.27 20.01
CA ILE A 252 -2.81 -5.33 19.16
C ILE A 252 -3.18 -3.89 19.51
N LEU A 253 -2.17 -3.03 19.63
CA LEU A 253 -2.34 -1.59 19.69
C LEU A 253 -2.27 -0.99 18.28
N ASN A 254 -3.41 -0.62 17.74
CA ASN A 254 -3.50 0.04 16.44
C ASN A 254 -3.39 1.56 16.67
N ILE A 255 -2.60 2.26 15.89
CA ILE A 255 -2.32 3.68 16.13
C ILE A 255 -2.57 4.49 14.88
N HIS A 256 -3.48 5.46 14.96
CA HIS A 256 -3.49 6.61 14.04
C HIS A 256 -2.29 7.50 14.38
N GLY A 257 -1.17 7.32 13.68
CA GLY A 257 0.11 7.92 14.07
C GLY A 257 0.31 9.37 13.63
N GLU A 258 -0.53 10.30 14.06
CA GLU A 258 -0.35 11.75 13.80
C GLU A 258 -0.38 12.56 15.10
N LYS A 259 0.54 13.50 15.29
CA LYS A 259 0.39 14.50 16.35
C LYS A 259 -0.68 15.54 15.98
N PRO A 260 -1.52 16.00 16.93
CA PRO A 260 -2.40 17.14 16.72
C PRO A 260 -1.63 18.37 16.23
N SER A 261 -2.23 19.11 15.30
CA SER A 261 -1.63 20.33 14.78
C SER A 261 -1.49 21.39 15.89
N THR A 262 -0.37 22.11 15.88
CA THR A 262 -0.10 23.22 16.81
C THR A 262 0.76 24.25 16.12
N GLU A 263 0.40 25.53 16.28
CA GLU A 263 1.18 26.69 15.82
C GLU A 263 2.32 27.04 16.80
N GLN A 264 2.42 26.32 17.93
CA GLN A 264 3.45 26.52 18.95
C GLN A 264 4.72 25.70 18.62
N GLU A 265 5.57 25.42 19.62
CA GLU A 265 6.86 24.76 19.44
C GLU A 265 6.79 23.55 18.48
N ASN A 266 7.59 23.60 17.41
CA ASN A 266 7.76 22.61 16.34
C ASN A 266 6.81 22.65 15.14
N ASP A 267 5.87 23.61 15.06
CA ASP A 267 4.96 23.85 13.91
C ASP A 267 4.42 22.55 13.32
N ILE A 268 3.42 21.96 13.99
CA ILE A 268 2.82 20.69 13.57
C ILE A 268 1.63 20.98 12.67
N ASN A 269 1.66 20.45 11.46
CA ASN A 269 0.62 20.55 10.45
C ASN A 269 0.37 19.20 9.78
N VAL A 270 -0.64 19.10 8.91
CA VAL A 270 -1.05 17.82 8.29
C VAL A 270 0.04 17.15 7.45
N ILE A 271 1.07 17.88 7.01
CA ILE A 271 2.17 17.32 6.23
C ILE A 271 3.21 16.65 7.14
N ASN A 272 3.50 17.24 8.30
CA ASN A 272 4.53 16.74 9.21
C ASN A 272 3.98 16.05 10.48
N ALA A 273 2.66 15.95 10.66
CA ALA A 273 2.05 15.34 11.83
C ALA A 273 2.46 13.86 12.03
N GLU A 274 2.56 13.08 10.95
CA GLU A 274 2.99 11.67 11.01
C GLU A 274 4.48 11.54 11.37
N PRO A 275 5.44 12.22 10.69
CA PRO A 275 6.85 12.20 11.09
C PRO A 275 7.08 12.66 12.53
N ARG A 276 6.29 13.65 13.01
CA ARG A 276 6.36 14.15 14.40
C ARG A 276 5.83 13.15 15.42
N PHE A 277 5.02 12.17 15.01
CA PHE A 277 4.53 11.10 15.87
C PHE A 277 5.56 9.96 16.05
N LEU A 278 6.43 9.73 15.07
CA LEU A 278 7.38 8.61 15.05
C LEU A 278 8.24 8.44 16.32
N PRO A 279 8.72 9.50 17.00
CA PRO A 279 9.41 9.36 18.28
C PRO A 279 8.55 8.70 19.37
N ALA A 280 7.23 8.95 19.38
CA ALA A 280 6.31 8.33 20.33
C ALA A 280 6.13 6.84 20.04
N LEU A 281 6.04 6.44 18.75
CA LEU A 281 6.03 5.03 18.37
C LEU A 281 7.31 4.31 18.83
N LYS A 282 8.48 4.91 18.58
CA LYS A 282 9.77 4.35 19.00
C LYS A 282 9.83 4.17 20.51
N LYS A 283 9.39 5.18 21.27
CA LYS A 283 9.31 5.11 22.73
C LYS A 283 8.35 4.02 23.21
N LEU A 284 7.15 3.93 22.64
CA LEU A 284 6.17 2.90 23.01
C LEU A 284 6.73 1.49 22.79
N HIS A 285 7.40 1.25 21.66
CA HIS A 285 8.02 -0.04 21.40
C HIS A 285 9.18 -0.35 22.37
N GLN A 286 9.98 0.66 22.72
CA GLN A 286 11.06 0.50 23.70
C GLN A 286 10.53 0.17 25.11
N ASP A 287 9.45 0.83 25.52
CA ASP A 287 8.83 0.63 26.83
C ASP A 287 8.06 -0.72 26.87
N PHE A 288 7.49 -1.16 25.74
CA PHE A 288 6.70 -2.39 25.62
C PHE A 288 7.17 -3.27 24.45
N PRO A 289 8.34 -3.92 24.54
CA PRO A 289 8.94 -4.67 23.44
C PRO A 289 8.14 -5.91 23.02
N GLN A 290 7.20 -6.37 23.87
CA GLN A 290 6.32 -7.52 23.60
C GLN A 290 4.88 -7.11 23.22
N LEU A 291 4.57 -5.81 23.21
CA LEU A 291 3.27 -5.33 22.73
C LEU A 291 3.29 -5.32 21.20
N LYS A 292 2.30 -5.95 20.57
CA LYS A 292 2.10 -5.79 19.13
C LYS A 292 1.49 -4.42 18.84
N ILE A 293 2.17 -3.65 17.99
CA ILE A 293 1.78 -2.30 17.59
C ILE A 293 1.64 -2.26 16.07
N VAL A 294 0.56 -1.67 15.57
CA VAL A 294 0.39 -1.35 14.15
C VAL A 294 0.40 0.16 14.00
N LEU A 295 1.39 0.68 13.27
CA LEU A 295 1.32 2.04 12.74
C LEU A 295 0.35 2.00 11.55
N GLU A 296 -0.87 2.47 11.77
CA GLU A 296 -1.91 2.39 10.76
C GLU A 296 -1.63 3.34 9.59
N HIS A 297 -2.11 2.96 8.40
CA HIS A 297 -2.22 3.77 7.18
C HIS A 297 -1.03 4.73 6.99
N CYS A 298 0.19 4.19 6.95
CA CYS A 298 1.41 4.97 6.77
C CYS A 298 1.31 5.80 5.49
N THR A 299 1.81 7.04 5.55
CA THR A 299 1.72 7.97 4.42
C THR A 299 3.04 8.67 4.07
N THR A 300 4.10 8.44 4.84
CA THR A 300 5.42 9.07 4.67
C THR A 300 6.52 8.07 4.42
N HIS A 301 7.55 8.52 3.71
CA HIS A 301 8.84 7.84 3.67
C HIS A 301 9.40 7.56 5.07
N ASP A 302 9.31 8.54 5.99
CA ASP A 302 9.89 8.45 7.33
C ASP A 302 9.24 7.33 8.17
N ALA A 303 7.92 7.15 8.05
CA ALA A 303 7.20 6.06 8.73
C ALA A 303 7.64 4.69 8.20
N ILE A 304 7.76 4.53 6.89
CA ILE A 304 8.27 3.30 6.26
C ILE A 304 9.71 3.01 6.73
N ALA A 305 10.56 4.03 6.75
CA ALA A 305 11.94 3.90 7.20
C ALA A 305 12.02 3.48 8.68
N LEU A 306 11.22 4.07 9.57
CA LEU A 306 11.21 3.68 10.98
C LEU A 306 10.71 2.24 11.19
N VAL A 307 9.65 1.81 10.48
CA VAL A 307 9.16 0.43 10.61
C VAL A 307 10.23 -0.58 10.17
N ARG A 308 10.98 -0.28 9.10
CA ARG A 308 12.14 -1.09 8.68
C ARG A 308 13.29 -1.04 9.70
N GLU A 309 13.58 0.13 10.28
CA GLU A 309 14.60 0.28 11.34
C GLU A 309 14.28 -0.61 12.54
N ILE A 310 13.03 -0.57 13.04
CA ILE A 310 12.59 -1.37 14.19
C ILE A 310 12.74 -2.87 13.88
N ASN A 311 12.47 -3.29 12.64
CA ASN A 311 12.53 -4.67 12.22
C ASN A 311 13.89 -5.09 11.61
N SER A 312 14.94 -4.26 11.66
CA SER A 312 16.20 -4.52 10.95
C SER A 312 16.94 -5.78 11.41
N GLY A 313 16.63 -6.26 12.62
CA GLY A 313 17.17 -7.50 13.20
C GLY A 313 16.37 -8.76 12.89
N TYR A 314 15.25 -8.65 12.17
CA TYR A 314 14.34 -9.78 11.89
C TYR A 314 15.03 -10.90 11.12
N LYS A 315 14.77 -12.13 11.56
CA LYS A 315 15.09 -13.37 10.85
C LYS A 315 13.80 -14.11 10.50
N PRO A 316 13.76 -14.85 9.38
CA PRO A 316 12.59 -15.64 9.01
C PRO A 316 12.14 -16.56 10.17
N GLY A 317 10.91 -16.36 10.64
CA GLY A 317 10.33 -17.10 11.76
C GLY A 317 10.25 -16.32 13.07
N ASP A 318 10.93 -15.17 13.17
CA ASP A 318 10.83 -14.30 14.34
C ASP A 318 9.40 -13.73 14.47
N GLU A 319 9.02 -13.42 15.71
CA GLU A 319 7.81 -12.68 16.02
C GLU A 319 7.98 -11.21 15.63
N ILE A 320 6.97 -10.63 15.00
CA ILE A 320 6.97 -9.21 14.61
C ILE A 320 6.09 -8.46 15.61
N TYR A 321 6.68 -7.48 16.29
CA TYR A 321 5.97 -6.67 17.27
C TYR A 321 5.55 -5.30 16.72
N VAL A 322 6.18 -4.79 15.67
CA VAL A 322 5.77 -3.54 15.03
C VAL A 322 5.52 -3.77 13.54
N GLY A 323 4.26 -3.66 13.15
CA GLY A 323 3.80 -3.71 11.76
C GLY A 323 3.24 -2.37 11.30
N ALA A 324 2.93 -2.27 10.01
CA ALA A 324 2.26 -1.12 9.43
C ALA A 324 1.27 -1.54 8.35
N THR A 325 0.12 -0.87 8.35
CA THR A 325 -0.86 -0.99 7.27
C THR A 325 -0.63 0.09 6.22
N ILE A 326 -0.87 -0.25 4.96
CA ILE A 326 -0.84 0.68 3.82
C ILE A 326 -2.16 0.55 3.08
N THR A 327 -2.79 1.70 2.80
CA THR A 327 -4.13 1.75 2.20
C THR A 327 -4.07 1.57 0.69
N ALA A 328 -5.23 1.25 0.10
CA ALA A 328 -5.35 1.23 -1.35
C ALA A 328 -5.12 2.63 -1.94
N HIS A 329 -5.67 3.67 -1.33
CA HIS A 329 -5.69 5.02 -1.91
C HIS A 329 -4.36 5.77 -1.76
N HIS A 330 -3.59 5.56 -0.69
CA HIS A 330 -2.25 6.16 -0.54
C HIS A 330 -1.20 5.58 -1.49
N LEU A 331 -1.46 4.43 -2.12
CA LEU A 331 -0.62 3.89 -3.20
C LEU A 331 -0.81 4.67 -4.52
N TYR A 332 -1.88 5.46 -4.65
CA TYR A 332 -2.18 6.26 -5.84
C TYR A 332 -1.97 7.75 -5.59
N LEU A 333 -2.55 8.24 -4.49
CA LEU A 333 -2.74 9.66 -4.25
C LEU A 333 -1.44 10.34 -3.79
N ILE A 334 -1.27 11.57 -4.24
CA ILE A 334 -0.38 12.59 -3.68
C ILE A 334 -1.20 13.83 -3.30
N ILE A 335 -0.54 14.86 -2.79
CA ILE A 335 -1.16 16.12 -2.37
C ILE A 335 -2.02 16.77 -3.47
N ASP A 336 -1.53 16.74 -4.72
CA ASP A 336 -2.20 17.33 -5.88
C ASP A 336 -3.57 16.70 -6.13
N ASP A 337 -3.74 15.42 -5.80
CA ASP A 337 -4.96 14.68 -6.07
C ASP A 337 -6.10 15.01 -5.10
N TRP A 338 -5.83 15.65 -3.95
CA TRP A 338 -6.86 16.02 -2.97
C TRP A 338 -6.96 17.52 -2.70
N ALA A 339 -5.95 18.32 -3.04
CA ALA A 339 -5.93 19.76 -2.77
C ALA A 339 -7.19 20.48 -3.28
N GLY A 340 -7.70 20.09 -4.46
CA GLY A 340 -8.95 20.58 -5.03
C GLY A 340 -10.07 19.54 -5.13
N ASN A 341 -9.85 18.32 -4.63
CA ASN A 341 -10.78 17.21 -4.77
C ASN A 341 -11.12 16.59 -3.39
N PRO A 342 -12.22 17.06 -2.76
CA PRO A 342 -12.66 16.58 -1.46
C PRO A 342 -12.85 15.07 -1.37
N ILE A 343 -13.20 14.37 -2.46
CA ILE A 343 -13.40 12.91 -2.46
C ILE A 343 -12.12 12.18 -2.05
N ASN A 344 -10.96 12.70 -2.46
CA ASN A 344 -9.64 12.14 -2.16
C ASN A 344 -9.06 12.60 -0.81
N PHE A 345 -9.71 13.54 -0.12
CA PHE A 345 -9.26 14.02 1.19
C PHE A 345 -9.50 12.97 2.28
N CYS A 346 -8.42 12.52 2.91
CA CYS A 346 -8.37 11.56 4.02
C CYS A 346 -7.39 12.01 5.11
N LYS A 347 -7.29 11.23 6.19
CA LYS A 347 -6.32 11.43 7.27
C LYS A 347 -5.64 10.09 7.58
N PRO A 348 -4.29 10.02 7.63
CA PRO A 348 -3.35 11.09 7.27
C PRO A 348 -3.51 11.49 5.80
N VAL A 349 -3.22 12.74 5.47
CA VAL A 349 -3.33 13.20 4.07
C VAL A 349 -2.30 12.47 3.20
N ALA A 350 -2.65 12.21 1.94
CA ALA A 350 -1.67 11.80 0.95
C ALA A 350 -0.61 12.91 0.75
N LYS A 351 0.66 12.52 0.65
CA LYS A 351 1.79 13.46 0.72
C LYS A 351 2.47 13.64 -0.62
N PHE A 352 3.80 13.66 -0.66
CA PHE A 352 4.54 13.93 -1.89
C PHE A 352 4.81 12.65 -2.68
N GLN A 353 5.24 12.82 -3.92
CA GLN A 353 5.61 11.73 -4.82
C GLN A 353 6.63 10.77 -4.20
N LYS A 354 7.62 11.29 -3.44
CA LYS A 354 8.62 10.47 -2.74
C LYS A 354 7.99 9.54 -1.70
N ASP A 355 6.93 10.02 -1.03
CA ASP A 355 6.27 9.29 0.03
C ASP A 355 5.45 8.17 -0.60
N ARG A 356 4.63 8.48 -1.63
CA ARG A 356 3.91 7.48 -2.40
C ARG A 356 4.82 6.39 -2.96
N ALA A 357 5.96 6.77 -3.55
CA ALA A 357 6.93 5.81 -4.05
C ALA A 357 7.44 4.86 -2.96
N SER A 358 7.73 5.39 -1.76
CA SER A 358 8.15 4.60 -0.60
C SER A 358 7.04 3.65 -0.13
N LEU A 359 5.78 4.07 -0.16
CA LEU A 359 4.63 3.23 0.18
C LEU A 359 4.43 2.09 -0.83
N VAL A 360 4.55 2.38 -2.13
CA VAL A 360 4.46 1.36 -3.19
C VAL A 360 5.58 0.34 -3.05
N GLU A 361 6.81 0.80 -2.82
CA GLU A 361 7.95 -0.08 -2.58
C GLU A 361 7.72 -0.98 -1.35
N ALA A 362 7.26 -0.40 -0.24
CA ALA A 362 7.00 -1.13 1.00
C ALA A 362 5.85 -2.14 0.87
N ALA A 363 4.74 -1.78 0.21
CA ALA A 363 3.62 -2.68 0.00
C ALA A 363 4.02 -3.87 -0.89
N THR A 364 4.82 -3.62 -1.93
CA THR A 364 5.18 -4.63 -2.94
C THR A 364 6.43 -5.43 -2.61
N SER A 365 7.12 -5.11 -1.51
CA SER A 365 8.40 -5.76 -1.13
C SER A 365 8.26 -7.21 -0.67
N GLY A 366 7.08 -7.60 -0.19
CA GLY A 366 6.86 -8.89 0.47
C GLY A 366 7.45 -8.97 1.89
N GLU A 367 7.88 -7.84 2.48
CA GLU A 367 8.31 -7.76 3.88
C GLU A 367 7.14 -8.06 4.82
N PRO A 368 7.33 -8.89 5.87
CA PRO A 368 6.22 -9.43 6.65
C PRO A 368 5.56 -8.42 7.62
N TRP A 369 6.18 -7.27 7.84
CA TRP A 369 5.64 -6.19 8.68
C TRP A 369 4.79 -5.18 7.91
N PHE A 370 4.74 -5.25 6.58
CA PHE A 370 3.81 -4.46 5.76
C PHE A 370 2.67 -5.35 5.29
N PHE A 371 1.44 -4.93 5.59
CA PHE A 371 0.24 -5.66 5.21
C PHE A 371 -0.93 -4.72 4.93
N PHE A 372 -1.97 -5.27 4.33
CA PHE A 372 -3.08 -4.47 3.85
C PHE A 372 -4.01 -4.00 4.98
N GLY A 373 -4.37 -2.72 4.95
CA GLY A 373 -5.46 -2.14 5.71
C GLY A 373 -6.02 -0.96 4.91
N SER A 374 -7.27 -1.03 4.49
CA SER A 374 -7.81 -0.12 3.48
C SER A 374 -8.04 1.29 3.97
N ASP A 375 -8.33 1.44 5.26
CA ASP A 375 -8.96 2.63 5.83
C ASP A 375 -10.16 3.08 4.97
N SER A 376 -10.94 2.11 4.48
CA SER A 376 -12.13 2.41 3.71
C SER A 376 -13.13 3.10 4.63
N ALA A 377 -13.26 4.42 4.45
CA ALA A 377 -13.97 5.33 5.33
C ALA A 377 -15.11 6.01 4.58
N PRO A 378 -16.29 5.34 4.48
CA PRO A 378 -17.43 5.90 3.75
C PRO A 378 -17.99 7.12 4.46
N HIS A 379 -18.42 8.08 3.65
CA HIS A 379 -19.07 9.32 4.04
C HIS A 379 -20.20 9.62 3.06
N PRO A 380 -21.37 10.11 3.53
CA PRO A 380 -22.39 10.62 2.64
C PRO A 380 -21.81 11.73 1.76
N ILE A 381 -22.19 11.76 0.48
CA ILE A 381 -21.64 12.70 -0.50
C ILE A 381 -21.76 14.18 -0.04
N ASP A 382 -22.83 14.52 0.68
CA ASP A 382 -23.07 15.87 1.20
C ASP A 382 -22.08 16.30 2.29
N THR A 383 -21.43 15.35 2.96
CA THR A 383 -20.37 15.67 3.93
C THR A 383 -19.01 15.85 3.27
N LYS A 384 -18.87 15.43 2.00
CA LYS A 384 -17.70 15.68 1.15
C LYS A 384 -17.86 16.96 0.32
N LYS A 385 -19.10 17.37 -0.01
CA LYS A 385 -19.45 18.59 -0.76
C LYS A 385 -19.64 19.82 0.14
N ARG A 386 -18.62 20.16 0.96
CA ARG A 386 -18.67 21.30 1.89
C ARG A 386 -17.58 22.32 1.59
N HIS A 387 -17.84 23.59 1.88
CA HIS A 387 -16.85 24.67 1.77
C HIS A 387 -15.85 24.66 2.94
N VAL A 388 -16.30 24.27 4.15
CA VAL A 388 -15.48 24.10 5.36
C VAL A 388 -15.92 22.82 6.07
N GLY A 389 -14.98 22.15 6.74
CA GLY A 389 -15.29 20.94 7.51
C GLY A 389 -15.68 19.74 6.63
N VAL A 390 -15.00 19.58 5.49
CA VAL A 390 -15.07 18.38 4.65
C VAL A 390 -14.68 17.17 5.49
N CYS A 391 -15.49 16.12 5.47
CA CYS A 391 -15.13 14.87 6.16
C CYS A 391 -13.91 14.20 5.51
N ALA A 392 -12.94 13.81 6.33
CA ALA A 392 -11.78 13.03 5.90
C ALA A 392 -12.12 11.54 5.81
N GLY A 393 -11.87 10.95 4.65
CA GLY A 393 -12.06 9.53 4.40
C GLY A 393 -12.27 9.24 2.91
N VAL A 394 -11.71 8.13 2.43
CA VAL A 394 -11.87 7.61 1.07
C VAL A 394 -12.60 6.27 1.15
N PHE A 395 -13.64 6.08 0.33
CA PHE A 395 -14.37 4.80 0.31
C PHE A 395 -13.80 3.88 -0.77
N SER A 396 -13.07 2.84 -0.39
CA SER A 396 -12.43 1.91 -1.34
C SER A 396 -12.98 0.48 -1.29
N GLN A 397 -13.82 0.15 -0.31
CA GLN A 397 -14.13 -1.25 0.04
C GLN A 397 -14.61 -2.10 -1.15
N SER A 398 -15.51 -1.58 -1.98
CA SER A 398 -16.21 -2.37 -3.01
C SER A 398 -15.32 -2.96 -4.11
N HIS A 399 -14.10 -2.43 -4.30
CA HIS A 399 -13.15 -2.86 -5.33
C HIS A 399 -11.73 -2.98 -4.76
N VAL A 400 -11.62 -3.20 -3.45
CA VAL A 400 -10.39 -2.93 -2.72
C VAL A 400 -9.19 -3.77 -3.17
N ILE A 401 -9.38 -5.07 -3.40
CA ILE A 401 -8.33 -5.94 -3.90
C ILE A 401 -7.94 -5.59 -5.34
N SER A 402 -8.90 -5.21 -6.20
CA SER A 402 -8.62 -4.77 -7.57
C SER A 402 -7.75 -3.51 -7.61
N TYR A 403 -7.97 -2.55 -6.70
CA TYR A 403 -7.10 -1.35 -6.60
C TYR A 403 -5.66 -1.71 -6.25
N VAL A 404 -5.46 -2.61 -5.30
CA VAL A 404 -4.12 -3.02 -4.86
C VAL A 404 -3.45 -3.83 -5.96
N ALA A 405 -4.19 -4.73 -6.63
CA ALA A 405 -3.67 -5.54 -7.73
C ALA A 405 -3.11 -4.69 -8.88
N GLU A 406 -3.80 -3.63 -9.31
CA GLU A 406 -3.30 -2.67 -10.31
C GLU A 406 -1.93 -2.06 -9.96
N VAL A 407 -1.71 -1.74 -8.69
CA VAL A 407 -0.43 -1.20 -8.22
C VAL A 407 0.65 -2.26 -8.27
N PHE A 408 0.33 -3.48 -7.82
CA PHE A 408 1.27 -4.60 -7.82
C PHE A 408 1.62 -5.06 -9.23
N ASP A 409 0.67 -5.02 -10.18
CA ASP A 409 0.91 -5.29 -11.59
C ASP A 409 1.84 -4.24 -12.20
N LYS A 410 1.56 -2.95 -12.00
CA LYS A 410 2.42 -1.84 -12.47
C LYS A 410 3.83 -1.89 -11.87
N ALA A 411 3.98 -2.41 -10.66
CA ALA A 411 5.27 -2.62 -10.02
C ALA A 411 5.99 -3.90 -10.46
N ASN A 412 5.36 -4.75 -11.29
CA ASN A 412 5.82 -6.10 -11.64
C ASN A 412 6.04 -7.01 -10.41
N GLN A 413 5.16 -6.89 -9.40
CA GLN A 413 5.26 -7.57 -8.10
C GLN A 413 3.98 -8.32 -7.70
N LEU A 414 3.12 -8.71 -8.65
CA LEU A 414 1.89 -9.50 -8.38
C LEU A 414 2.15 -10.76 -7.55
N SER A 415 3.34 -11.36 -7.65
CA SER A 415 3.75 -12.52 -6.85
C SER A 415 3.77 -12.25 -5.34
N ASN A 416 3.92 -10.99 -4.91
CA ASN A 416 3.88 -10.59 -3.51
C ASN A 416 2.48 -10.14 -3.06
N LEU A 417 1.49 -10.04 -3.96
CA LEU A 417 0.15 -9.55 -3.62
C LEU A 417 -0.49 -10.37 -2.50
N LYS A 418 -0.44 -11.71 -2.61
CA LYS A 418 -0.98 -12.63 -1.61
C LYS A 418 -0.36 -12.42 -0.22
N LYS A 419 0.94 -12.13 -0.13
CA LYS A 419 1.58 -11.83 1.16
C LYS A 419 0.97 -10.59 1.78
N PHE A 420 0.83 -9.53 1.00
CA PHE A 420 0.36 -8.23 1.47
C PHE A 420 -1.14 -8.23 1.86
N VAL A 421 -2.01 -8.82 1.04
CA VAL A 421 -3.47 -8.79 1.25
C VAL A 421 -4.05 -9.99 2.02
N SER A 422 -3.21 -10.94 2.42
CA SER A 422 -3.64 -12.15 3.14
C SER A 422 -2.63 -12.52 4.23
N GLU A 423 -1.46 -13.05 3.85
CA GLU A 423 -0.61 -13.82 4.76
C GLU A 423 -0.01 -12.99 5.89
N ASN A 424 0.53 -11.80 5.57
CA ASN A 424 1.24 -10.96 6.53
C ASN A 424 0.30 -10.46 7.63
N GLY A 425 -0.89 -9.97 7.27
CA GLY A 425 -1.90 -9.53 8.23
C GLY A 425 -2.39 -10.68 9.12
N ILE A 426 -2.76 -11.82 8.51
CA ILE A 426 -3.20 -13.02 9.24
C ILE A 426 -2.15 -13.46 10.26
N LYS A 427 -0.88 -13.52 9.84
CA LYS A 427 0.24 -13.91 10.70
C LYS A 427 0.48 -12.88 11.80
N PHE A 428 0.50 -11.59 11.49
CA PHE A 428 0.71 -10.53 12.47
C PHE A 428 -0.38 -10.54 13.56
N TYR A 429 -1.64 -10.72 13.16
CA TYR A 429 -2.77 -10.84 14.10
C TYR A 429 -2.85 -12.19 14.83
N GLY A 430 -1.98 -13.15 14.50
CA GLY A 430 -1.95 -14.46 15.13
C GLY A 430 -3.29 -15.20 15.01
N LEU A 431 -4.00 -15.00 13.89
CA LEU A 431 -5.32 -15.60 13.68
C LEU A 431 -5.15 -17.13 13.58
N LYS A 432 -5.95 -17.84 14.37
CA LYS A 432 -5.83 -19.28 14.55
C LYS A 432 -6.80 -20.04 13.65
N ASP A 433 -6.64 -21.36 13.64
CA ASP A 433 -7.42 -22.29 12.85
C ASP A 433 -8.93 -22.16 13.07
N ASP A 434 -9.41 -21.76 14.25
CA ASP A 434 -10.85 -21.56 14.50
C ASP A 434 -11.44 -20.44 13.63
N ILE A 435 -10.71 -19.34 13.43
CA ILE A 435 -11.09 -18.26 12.54
C ILE A 435 -10.90 -18.69 11.08
N LEU A 436 -9.74 -19.26 10.74
CA LEU A 436 -9.41 -19.60 9.36
C LEU A 436 -10.27 -20.75 8.82
N ASN A 437 -10.67 -21.71 9.65
CA ASN A 437 -11.51 -22.84 9.26
C ASN A 437 -12.92 -22.42 8.81
N LYS A 438 -13.42 -21.23 9.21
CA LYS A 438 -14.68 -20.69 8.69
C LYS A 438 -14.65 -20.45 7.18
N HIS A 439 -13.46 -20.22 6.65
CA HIS A 439 -13.20 -19.97 5.24
C HIS A 439 -12.59 -21.20 4.55
N LYS A 440 -12.63 -22.37 5.18
CA LYS A 440 -12.09 -23.60 4.60
C LYS A 440 -12.93 -23.99 3.37
N GLY A 441 -12.26 -24.10 2.23
CA GLY A 441 -12.90 -24.46 0.96
C GLY A 441 -13.48 -23.26 0.20
N GLU A 442 -13.25 -22.03 0.67
CA GLU A 442 -13.41 -20.84 -0.15
C GLU A 442 -12.07 -20.13 -0.34
N SER A 443 -11.92 -19.47 -1.47
CA SER A 443 -10.73 -18.71 -1.81
C SER A 443 -11.09 -17.50 -2.66
N VAL A 444 -10.39 -16.39 -2.44
CA VAL A 444 -10.48 -15.22 -3.31
C VAL A 444 -9.54 -15.40 -4.48
N TRP A 445 -10.07 -15.26 -5.68
CA TRP A 445 -9.33 -15.29 -6.93
C TRP A 445 -9.32 -13.91 -7.55
N LEU A 446 -8.13 -13.40 -7.84
CA LEU A 446 -7.94 -12.23 -8.68
C LEU A 446 -8.00 -12.68 -10.13
N VAL A 447 -8.83 -12.06 -10.96
CA VAL A 447 -8.99 -12.39 -12.38
C VAL A 447 -8.72 -11.15 -13.21
N LYS A 448 -7.89 -11.28 -14.26
CA LYS A 448 -7.61 -10.19 -15.20
C LYS A 448 -8.82 -10.01 -16.13
N ARG A 449 -9.67 -9.05 -15.80
CA ARG A 449 -10.90 -8.71 -16.51
C ARG A 449 -11.27 -7.26 -16.17
N GLU A 450 -11.71 -6.53 -17.19
CA GLU A 450 -12.18 -5.16 -17.00
C GLU A 450 -13.29 -5.10 -15.96
N ASN A 451 -13.15 -4.16 -15.03
CA ASN A 451 -14.05 -3.94 -13.92
C ASN A 451 -14.32 -2.44 -13.77
N LYS A 452 -15.52 -2.02 -14.16
CA LYS A 452 -15.91 -0.61 -14.14
C LYS A 452 -16.40 -0.20 -12.77
N ILE A 453 -15.78 0.84 -12.21
CA ILE A 453 -16.16 1.40 -10.92
C ILE A 453 -17.39 2.27 -11.12
N PRO A 454 -18.47 2.09 -10.33
CA PRO A 454 -19.64 2.94 -10.44
C PRO A 454 -19.35 4.38 -10.01
N GLU A 455 -20.10 5.35 -10.54
CA GLU A 455 -19.98 6.76 -10.14
C GLU A 455 -20.36 6.97 -8.67
N VAL A 456 -21.36 6.22 -8.20
CA VAL A 456 -21.89 6.28 -6.83
C VAL A 456 -22.36 4.90 -6.37
N ILE A 457 -22.35 4.70 -5.06
CA ILE A 457 -22.95 3.55 -4.38
C ILE A 457 -23.96 4.11 -3.38
N ALA A 458 -25.22 3.68 -3.46
CA ALA A 458 -26.31 4.29 -2.71
C ALA A 458 -27.37 3.29 -2.25
N ASN A 459 -28.06 3.62 -1.16
CA ASN A 459 -29.37 3.07 -0.80
C ASN A 459 -30.40 4.21 -0.69
N VAL A 460 -31.54 3.96 -0.05
CA VAL A 460 -32.64 4.94 0.08
C VAL A 460 -32.19 6.19 0.86
N ASP A 461 -31.30 6.05 1.84
CA ASP A 461 -30.98 7.12 2.79
C ASP A 461 -29.62 7.77 2.54
N VAL A 462 -28.68 7.04 1.93
CA VAL A 462 -27.27 7.44 1.85
C VAL A 462 -26.69 7.17 0.47
N THR A 463 -25.91 8.13 -0.03
CA THR A 463 -25.09 8.02 -1.25
C THR A 463 -23.63 8.25 -0.92
N VAL A 464 -22.75 7.35 -1.38
CA VAL A 464 -21.30 7.39 -1.20
C VAL A 464 -20.63 7.38 -2.58
N VAL A 465 -19.53 8.12 -2.73
CA VAL A 465 -18.69 8.09 -3.94
C VAL A 465 -17.52 7.14 -3.68
N PRO A 466 -17.34 6.07 -4.47
CA PRO A 466 -16.18 5.20 -4.35
C PRO A 466 -14.90 5.91 -4.83
N PHE A 467 -13.76 5.42 -4.35
CA PHE A 467 -12.45 5.80 -4.86
C PHE A 467 -12.38 5.55 -6.37
N LYS A 468 -11.80 6.48 -7.14
CA LYS A 468 -11.68 6.36 -8.62
C LYS A 468 -13.02 6.10 -9.34
N ALA A 469 -14.10 6.66 -8.81
CA ALA A 469 -15.44 6.59 -9.40
C ALA A 469 -15.43 6.85 -10.91
N GLY A 470 -16.14 6.01 -11.67
CA GLY A 470 -16.26 6.12 -13.13
C GLY A 470 -15.09 5.51 -13.94
N GLU A 471 -13.95 5.23 -13.30
CA GLU A 471 -12.80 4.61 -13.96
C GLU A 471 -12.96 3.09 -14.16
N THR A 472 -12.08 2.51 -14.97
CA THR A 472 -12.01 1.05 -15.22
C THR A 472 -10.71 0.48 -14.64
N LEU A 473 -10.82 -0.63 -13.92
CA LEU A 473 -9.70 -1.45 -13.46
C LEU A 473 -9.53 -2.66 -14.38
N ASN A 474 -8.32 -3.20 -14.50
CA ASN A 474 -8.04 -4.40 -15.31
C ASN A 474 -8.23 -5.71 -14.55
N TYR A 475 -8.64 -5.63 -13.28
CA TYR A 475 -8.80 -6.77 -12.41
C TYR A 475 -10.15 -6.77 -11.69
N CYS A 476 -10.72 -7.96 -11.51
CA CYS A 476 -11.85 -8.22 -10.63
C CYS A 476 -11.54 -9.35 -9.64
N VAL A 477 -12.39 -9.51 -8.65
CA VAL A 477 -12.32 -10.62 -7.69
C VAL A 477 -13.47 -11.59 -7.88
N GLU A 478 -13.19 -12.88 -7.70
CA GLU A 478 -14.16 -13.96 -7.67
C GLU A 478 -13.99 -14.79 -6.41
N TRP A 479 -15.09 -15.28 -5.84
CA TRP A 479 -15.11 -16.22 -4.73
C TRP A 479 -15.33 -17.62 -5.29
N ARG A 480 -14.44 -18.56 -4.99
CA ARG A 480 -14.50 -19.96 -5.48
C ARG A 480 -14.39 -20.96 -4.35
#